data_AF-A0A0F9R0L2-F1
#
_entry.id   AF-A0A0F9R0L2-F1
#
_cell.length_a   1.000
_cell.length_b   1.000
_cell.length_c   1.000
_cell.angle_alpha   90.00
_cell.angle_beta   90.00
_cell.angle_gamma   90.00
#
_symmetry.space_group_name_H-M   'P 1'
#
loop_
_entity.id
_entity.type
_entity.pdbx_description
1 polymer ?
#
loop_
_entity_poly.entity_id
_entity_poly.type
_entity_poly.pdbx_seq_one_letter_code
_entity_poly.pdbx_strand_id
1 'polypeptide(L)'
;MPLQPNHITKFLKNETETKFKSELIDLLNKRIRFLCFEECERDRIVCTLTPLCSKRFLLKLRIKNDLKIEDLPKFCYSVHKGVIERDFRNKRVVYKPNDAFLYLIDFLDIFFHGDYRKLNKFMSFRNWEESIKIFDDRIQNRNENFKYLLTSNFFIFKFEQNVHIIFINEKYVLCNANRENITDLELLIGICRIFAEEYFPEINLKFVPSKNVEITVMVPYDVLSKVIDNPSEEFNSKADEYFWNIFWEDLNTLTNYCEEIHLQMDKNQNLEITLSISLLTNNYSDDGKRVPLRFRDLRLILNFITQIYTDYFIVWV
;
A
#
# COMPACT_ATOMS: atom_id res chain seq x y z
N MET A 1 -41.23 -6.98 4.30
CA MET A 1 -39.81 -7.37 4.50
C MET A 1 -38.95 -6.11 4.43
N PRO A 2 -37.94 -5.94 5.29
CA PRO A 2 -37.02 -4.80 5.21
C PRO A 2 -36.16 -4.87 3.95
N LEU A 3 -35.77 -3.70 3.43
CA LEU A 3 -34.84 -3.60 2.29
C LEU A 3 -33.48 -4.23 2.65
N GLN A 4 -32.90 -4.95 1.69
CA GLN A 4 -31.57 -5.56 1.80
C GLN A 4 -30.56 -4.74 0.97
N PRO A 5 -29.25 -4.78 1.29
CA PRO A 5 -28.24 -4.01 0.57
C PRO A 5 -28.22 -4.28 -0.95
N ASN A 6 -28.44 -5.53 -1.36
CA ASN A 6 -28.51 -5.92 -2.78
C ASN A 6 -29.71 -5.28 -3.52
N HIS A 7 -30.83 -5.01 -2.84
CA HIS A 7 -31.98 -4.33 -3.43
C HIS A 7 -31.63 -2.90 -3.83
N ILE A 8 -30.92 -2.17 -2.96
CA ILE A 8 -30.46 -0.79 -3.22
C ILE A 8 -29.49 -0.78 -4.41
N THR A 9 -28.51 -1.69 -4.40
CA THR A 9 -27.52 -1.77 -5.50
C THR A 9 -28.18 -2.14 -6.83
N LYS A 10 -29.14 -3.08 -6.83
CA LYS A 10 -29.87 -3.47 -8.05
C LYS A 10 -30.73 -2.33 -8.57
N PHE A 11 -31.40 -1.58 -7.68
CA PHE A 11 -32.18 -0.41 -8.05
C PHE A 11 -31.31 0.68 -8.70
N LEU A 12 -30.19 1.06 -8.07
CA LEU A 12 -29.29 2.09 -8.62
C LEU A 12 -28.71 1.71 -10.00
N LYS A 13 -28.46 0.41 -10.24
CA LYS A 13 -27.98 -0.09 -11.53
C LYS A 13 -29.05 -0.10 -12.62
N ASN A 14 -30.26 -0.56 -12.29
CA ASN A 14 -31.28 -0.88 -13.28
C ASN A 14 -32.31 0.23 -13.51
N GLU A 15 -32.46 1.15 -12.57
CA GLU A 15 -33.41 2.25 -12.71
C GLU A 15 -33.01 3.15 -13.89
N THR A 16 -33.99 3.51 -14.71
CA THR A 16 -33.80 4.39 -15.87
C THR A 16 -34.13 5.83 -15.51
N GLU A 17 -35.06 6.04 -14.59
CA GLU A 17 -35.45 7.38 -14.13
C GLU A 17 -34.38 7.97 -13.20
N THR A 18 -33.68 8.99 -13.70
CA THR A 18 -32.60 9.68 -12.97
C THR A 18 -33.09 10.35 -11.69
N LYS A 19 -34.36 10.82 -11.69
CA LYS A 19 -34.98 11.47 -10.52
C LYS A 19 -35.07 10.52 -9.33
N PHE A 20 -35.50 9.27 -9.53
CA PHE A 20 -35.60 8.31 -8.42
C PHE A 20 -34.23 7.93 -7.86
N LYS A 21 -33.20 7.83 -8.72
CA LYS A 21 -31.82 7.66 -8.24
C LYS A 21 -31.38 8.82 -7.37
N SER A 22 -31.66 10.06 -7.81
CA SER A 22 -31.33 11.27 -7.05
C SER A 22 -32.04 11.29 -5.69
N GLU A 23 -33.34 11.00 -5.65
CA GLU A 23 -34.11 10.97 -4.40
C GLU A 23 -33.57 9.94 -3.39
N LEU A 24 -33.21 8.74 -3.86
CA LEU A 24 -32.60 7.73 -3.00
C LEU A 24 -31.22 8.16 -2.49
N ILE A 25 -30.39 8.75 -3.35
CA ILE A 25 -29.08 9.29 -2.98
C ILE A 25 -29.23 10.40 -1.94
N ASP A 26 -30.23 11.28 -2.08
CA ASP A 26 -30.52 12.35 -1.11
C ASP A 26 -30.94 11.79 0.25
N LEU A 27 -31.75 10.74 0.28
CA LEU A 27 -32.11 10.05 1.54
C LEU A 27 -30.87 9.43 2.21
N LEU A 28 -30.02 8.76 1.44
CA LEU A 28 -28.76 8.21 1.94
C LEU A 28 -27.83 9.30 2.47
N ASN A 29 -27.66 10.39 1.72
CA ASN A 29 -26.85 11.54 2.11
C ASN A 29 -27.35 12.18 3.41
N LYS A 30 -28.68 12.37 3.56
CA LYS A 30 -29.29 12.88 4.79
C LYS A 30 -28.98 11.96 5.98
N ARG A 31 -29.14 10.64 5.83
CA ARG A 31 -28.83 9.68 6.89
C ARG A 31 -27.34 9.67 7.25
N ILE A 32 -26.45 9.68 6.25
CA ILE A 32 -25.00 9.74 6.45
C ILE A 32 -24.60 11.02 7.19
N ARG A 33 -25.16 12.17 6.81
CA ARG A 33 -24.90 13.44 7.48
C ARG A 33 -25.35 13.39 8.93
N PHE A 34 -26.56 12.92 9.20
CA PHE A 34 -27.05 12.76 10.57
C PHE A 34 -26.14 11.85 11.40
N LEU A 35 -25.79 10.67 10.88
CA LEU A 35 -24.90 9.73 11.56
C LEU A 35 -23.52 10.35 11.87
N CYS A 36 -22.92 11.10 10.94
CA CYS A 36 -21.61 11.70 11.15
C CYS A 36 -21.65 12.86 12.16
N PHE A 37 -22.52 13.84 11.94
CA PHE A 37 -22.46 15.14 12.61
C PHE A 37 -23.37 15.22 13.84
N GLU A 38 -24.48 14.49 13.85
CA GLU A 38 -25.49 14.57 14.91
C GLU A 38 -25.39 13.41 15.90
N GLU A 39 -25.03 12.22 15.45
CA GLU A 39 -24.85 11.04 16.33
C GLU A 39 -23.39 10.85 16.73
N CYS A 40 -22.50 10.58 15.76
CA CYS A 40 -21.15 10.14 16.06
C CYS A 40 -20.27 11.26 16.63
N GLU A 41 -20.18 12.42 15.99
CA GLU A 41 -19.27 13.50 16.41
C GLU A 41 -19.69 14.18 17.73
N ARG A 42 -20.99 14.23 18.02
CA ARG A 42 -21.50 14.83 19.28
C ARG A 42 -21.06 14.05 20.51
N ASP A 43 -21.10 12.73 20.44
CA ASP A 43 -20.53 11.87 21.48
C ASP A 43 -19.04 11.63 21.22
N ARG A 44 -18.21 12.46 21.88
CA ARG A 44 -16.76 12.41 21.71
C ARG A 44 -16.14 11.07 22.13
N ILE A 45 -16.75 10.35 23.07
CA ILE A 45 -16.25 9.04 23.53
C ILE A 45 -16.52 8.01 22.43
N VAL A 46 -17.75 7.95 21.93
CA VAL A 46 -18.13 7.08 20.81
C VAL A 46 -17.28 7.39 19.59
N CYS A 47 -17.18 8.66 19.19
CA CYS A 47 -16.36 9.05 18.05
C CYS A 47 -14.90 8.64 18.18
N THR A 48 -14.35 8.63 19.40
CA THR A 48 -12.94 8.29 19.63
C THR A 48 -12.69 6.79 19.64
N LEU A 49 -13.48 6.05 20.40
CA LEU A 49 -13.24 4.63 20.70
C LEU A 49 -13.95 3.70 19.71
N THR A 50 -15.18 4.04 19.33
CA THR A 50 -16.09 3.17 18.56
C THR A 50 -16.87 3.99 17.53
N PRO A 51 -16.21 4.60 16.52
CA PRO A 51 -16.89 5.45 15.56
C PRO A 51 -17.99 4.67 14.83
N LEU A 52 -19.14 5.31 14.59
CA LEU A 52 -20.31 4.69 13.97
C LEU A 52 -20.12 4.29 12.49
N CYS A 53 -18.95 4.60 11.91
CA CYS A 53 -18.53 4.11 10.61
C CYS A 53 -17.24 3.30 10.75
N SER A 54 -17.24 2.09 10.19
CA SER A 54 -16.11 1.17 10.26
C SER A 54 -14.86 1.82 9.67
N LYS A 55 -13.77 1.79 10.44
CA LYS A 55 -12.47 2.38 10.07
C LYS A 55 -12.55 3.82 9.55
N ARG A 56 -13.59 4.57 9.93
CA ARG A 56 -13.85 5.92 9.43
C ARG A 56 -13.87 6.03 7.90
N PHE A 57 -14.38 5.01 7.19
CA PHE A 57 -14.42 5.02 5.72
C PHE A 57 -15.14 6.25 5.13
N LEU A 58 -16.04 6.88 5.89
CA LEU A 58 -16.73 8.11 5.50
C LEU A 58 -15.81 9.34 5.46
N LEU A 59 -14.67 9.34 6.14
CA LEU A 59 -13.62 10.36 5.94
C LEU A 59 -12.91 10.12 4.61
N LYS A 60 -12.50 8.87 4.34
CA LYS A 60 -11.93 8.46 3.05
C LYS A 60 -12.84 8.86 1.88
N LEU A 61 -14.13 8.59 1.98
CA LEU A 61 -15.11 8.95 0.96
C LEU A 61 -15.05 10.45 0.64
N ARG A 62 -15.04 11.30 1.67
CA ARG A 62 -15.01 12.76 1.49
C ARG A 62 -13.68 13.23 0.90
N ILE A 63 -12.56 12.77 1.45
CA ILE A 63 -11.20 13.15 1.00
C ILE A 63 -10.97 12.76 -0.45
N LYS A 64 -11.38 11.54 -0.86
CA LYS A 64 -11.23 11.08 -2.25
C LYS A 64 -12.13 11.80 -3.26
N ASN A 65 -13.12 12.56 -2.80
CA ASN A 65 -14.03 13.32 -3.65
C ASN A 65 -13.78 14.84 -3.54
N ASP A 66 -12.55 15.24 -3.16
CA ASP A 66 -12.09 16.63 -3.10
C ASP A 66 -12.93 17.57 -2.20
N LEU A 67 -13.66 17.00 -1.23
CA LEU A 67 -14.29 17.80 -0.18
C LEU A 67 -13.20 18.47 0.65
N LYS A 68 -13.48 19.66 1.19
CA LYS A 68 -12.52 20.40 2.00
C LYS A 68 -12.60 20.00 3.47
N ILE A 69 -11.58 20.38 4.25
CA ILE A 69 -11.53 20.15 5.71
C ILE A 69 -12.79 20.69 6.40
N GLU A 70 -13.35 21.80 5.92
CA GLU A 70 -14.56 22.43 6.43
C GLU A 70 -15.84 21.58 6.24
N ASP A 71 -15.84 20.67 5.27
CA ASP A 71 -16.94 19.73 4.99
C ASP A 71 -16.81 18.41 5.78
N LEU A 72 -15.72 18.22 6.51
CA LEU A 72 -15.49 17.03 7.33
C LEU A 72 -16.07 17.22 8.73
N PRO A 73 -16.52 16.12 9.39
CA PRO A 73 -16.80 16.12 10.82
C PRO A 73 -15.51 16.42 11.60
N LYS A 74 -15.36 17.66 12.08
CA LYS A 74 -14.08 18.25 12.53
C LYS A 74 -13.44 17.46 13.66
N PHE A 75 -14.22 17.10 14.67
CA PHE A 75 -13.73 16.30 15.79
C PHE A 75 -13.31 14.90 15.31
N CYS A 76 -14.13 14.26 14.47
CA CYS A 76 -13.83 12.94 13.92
C CYS A 76 -12.54 12.93 13.10
N TYR A 77 -12.32 13.96 12.28
CA TYR A 77 -11.08 14.13 11.52
C TYR A 77 -9.89 14.41 12.44
N SER A 78 -10.05 15.27 13.46
CA SER A 78 -8.98 15.56 14.42
C SER A 78 -8.51 14.31 15.18
N VAL A 79 -9.45 13.45 15.59
CA VAL A 79 -9.12 12.16 16.23
C VAL A 79 -8.41 11.25 15.25
N HIS A 80 -8.84 11.21 13.99
CA HIS A 80 -8.18 10.42 12.95
C HIS A 80 -6.72 10.86 12.74
N LYS A 81 -6.49 12.17 12.57
CA LYS A 81 -5.15 12.79 12.50
C LYS A 81 -4.32 12.43 13.73
N GLY A 82 -4.88 12.57 14.93
CA GLY A 82 -4.20 12.26 16.18
C GLY A 82 -3.82 10.79 16.34
N VAL A 83 -4.63 9.86 15.83
CA VAL A 83 -4.26 8.43 15.79
C VAL A 83 -3.06 8.20 14.90
N ILE A 84 -3.01 8.81 13.71
CA ILE A 84 -1.89 8.68 12.77
C ILE A 84 -0.62 9.28 13.36
N GLU A 85 -0.70 10.48 13.93
CA GLU A 85 0.43 11.14 14.59
C GLU A 85 0.99 10.31 15.75
N ARG A 86 0.12 9.70 16.56
CA ARG A 86 0.53 8.83 17.66
C ARG A 86 1.19 7.54 17.17
N ASP A 87 0.63 6.91 16.13
CA ASP A 87 1.21 5.70 15.55
C ASP A 87 2.59 5.99 14.96
N PHE A 88 2.75 7.10 14.22
CA PHE A 88 4.04 7.57 13.70
C PHE A 88 5.08 7.76 14.81
N ARG A 89 4.67 8.29 15.98
CA ARG A 89 5.55 8.47 17.15
C ARG A 89 5.73 7.18 17.97
N ASN A 90 5.38 6.02 17.43
CA ASN A 90 5.43 4.71 18.10
C ASN A 90 4.69 4.68 19.46
N LYS A 91 3.61 5.48 19.59
CA LYS A 91 2.76 5.52 20.78
C LYS A 91 1.57 4.57 20.62
N ARG A 92 1.05 4.08 21.75
CA ARG A 92 -0.18 3.26 21.76
C ARG A 92 -1.35 4.02 21.12
N VAL A 93 -2.04 3.35 20.20
CA VAL A 93 -3.22 3.82 19.49
C VAL A 93 -4.40 2.88 19.72
N VAL A 94 -5.62 3.42 19.60
CA VAL A 94 -6.86 2.65 19.76
C VAL A 94 -7.04 1.63 18.65
N TYR A 95 -6.56 1.95 17.45
CA TYR A 95 -6.54 1.08 16.28
C TYR A 95 -5.33 1.43 15.41
N LYS A 96 -4.82 0.46 14.64
CA LYS A 96 -3.76 0.71 13.66
C LYS A 96 -4.34 1.47 12.45
N PRO A 97 -3.78 2.62 12.06
CA PRO A 97 -4.30 3.45 10.97
C PRO A 97 -3.90 2.92 9.59
N ASN A 98 -4.15 1.64 9.32
CA ASN A 98 -3.95 1.06 8.00
C ASN A 98 -4.96 1.64 7.02
N ASP A 99 -4.50 1.99 5.83
CA ASP A 99 -5.31 2.59 4.76
C ASP A 99 -6.02 3.90 5.17
N ALA A 100 -5.36 4.69 6.01
CA ALA A 100 -5.89 5.96 6.51
C ALA A 100 -5.68 7.08 5.47
N PHE A 101 -6.61 8.03 5.37
CA PHE A 101 -6.53 9.13 4.41
C PHE A 101 -6.40 10.47 5.14
N LEU A 102 -5.41 11.27 4.76
CA LEU A 102 -5.19 12.64 5.23
C LEU A 102 -5.05 13.60 4.07
N TYR A 103 -5.34 14.88 4.29
CA TYR A 103 -4.87 15.91 3.36
C TYR A 103 -3.35 16.00 3.41
N LEU A 104 -2.75 16.36 2.27
CA LEU A 104 -1.29 16.49 2.13
C LEU A 104 -0.69 17.39 3.20
N ILE A 105 -1.30 18.55 3.46
CA ILE A 105 -0.80 19.50 4.47
C ILE A 105 -0.75 18.90 5.88
N ASP A 106 -1.73 18.07 6.25
CA ASP A 106 -1.80 17.43 7.57
C ASP A 106 -0.80 16.28 7.68
N PHE A 107 -0.60 15.53 6.61
CA PHE A 107 0.47 14.53 6.53
C PHE A 107 1.84 15.20 6.69
N LEU A 108 2.09 16.28 5.94
CA LEU A 108 3.36 17.02 6.04
C LEU A 108 3.56 17.62 7.43
N ASP A 109 2.52 18.10 8.11
CA ASP A 109 2.61 18.60 9.49
C ASP A 109 3.00 17.48 10.48
N ILE A 110 2.50 16.26 10.30
CA ILE A 110 2.83 15.11 11.15
C ILE A 110 4.28 14.66 10.94
N PHE A 111 4.67 14.40 9.70
CA PHE A 111 5.95 13.77 9.37
C PHE A 111 7.08 14.79 9.20
N PHE A 112 6.75 16.01 8.77
CA PHE A 112 7.67 17.11 8.46
C PHE A 112 7.37 18.38 9.24
N HIS A 113 7.06 18.21 10.53
CA HIS A 113 6.84 19.32 11.44
C HIS A 113 8.00 20.34 11.39
N GLY A 114 7.66 21.63 11.40
CA GLY A 114 8.62 22.72 11.18
C GLY A 114 8.78 23.13 9.71
N ASP A 115 8.86 22.18 8.78
CA ASP A 115 9.08 22.43 7.34
C ASP A 115 7.80 22.28 6.48
N TYR A 116 6.73 21.75 7.06
CA TYR A 116 5.49 21.38 6.34
C TYR A 116 4.88 22.51 5.51
N ARG A 117 4.89 23.77 5.97
CA ARG A 117 4.33 24.90 5.21
C ARG A 117 5.12 25.17 3.93
N LYS A 118 6.45 25.09 4.03
CA LYS A 118 7.35 25.26 2.87
C LYS A 118 7.18 24.09 1.92
N LEU A 119 7.22 22.85 2.43
CA LEU A 119 6.98 21.64 1.64
C LEU A 119 5.63 21.68 0.92
N ASN A 120 4.55 22.01 1.63
CA ASN A 120 3.22 22.09 1.03
C ASN A 120 3.16 23.14 -0.08
N LYS A 121 3.82 24.30 0.11
CA LYS A 121 3.95 25.32 -0.93
C LYS A 121 4.73 24.78 -2.14
N PHE A 122 5.91 24.22 -1.92
CA PHE A 122 6.77 23.72 -3.00
C PHE A 122 6.10 22.60 -3.79
N MET A 123 5.51 21.61 -3.11
CA MET A 123 4.75 20.53 -3.76
C MET A 123 3.55 21.06 -4.54
N SER A 124 2.80 22.04 -3.99
CA SER A 124 1.65 22.64 -4.69
C SER A 124 2.05 23.35 -5.98
N PHE A 125 3.25 23.95 -6.02
CA PHE A 125 3.82 24.59 -7.22
C PHE A 125 4.73 23.66 -8.03
N ARG A 126 4.79 22.36 -7.70
CA ARG A 126 5.67 21.36 -8.34
C ARG A 126 7.15 21.79 -8.36
N ASN A 127 7.59 22.54 -7.35
CA ASN A 127 9.00 22.85 -7.13
C ASN A 127 9.68 21.68 -6.41
N TRP A 128 9.95 20.62 -7.18
CA TRP A 128 10.47 19.36 -6.65
C TRP A 128 11.91 19.48 -6.18
N GLU A 129 12.73 20.31 -6.84
CA GLU A 129 14.12 20.53 -6.45
C GLU A 129 14.22 21.04 -5.01
N GLU A 130 13.43 22.05 -4.65
CA GLU A 130 13.40 22.58 -3.28
C GLU A 130 12.75 21.59 -2.28
N SER A 131 11.80 20.77 -2.72
CA SER A 131 11.21 19.75 -1.85
C SER A 131 12.23 18.64 -1.53
N ILE A 132 12.97 18.19 -2.53
CA ILE A 132 14.04 17.18 -2.44
C ILE A 132 15.16 17.67 -1.53
N LYS A 133 15.60 18.94 -1.67
CA LYS A 133 16.60 19.55 -0.76
C LYS A 133 16.20 19.43 0.70
N ILE A 134 14.93 19.66 1.03
CA ILE A 134 14.44 19.50 2.40
C ILE A 134 14.48 18.03 2.83
N PHE A 135 14.06 17.09 1.97
CA PHE A 135 14.09 15.68 2.33
C PHE A 135 15.53 15.18 2.55
N ASP A 136 16.45 15.54 1.66
CA ASP A 136 17.84 15.15 1.76
C ASP A 136 18.52 15.78 2.99
N ASP A 137 18.22 17.04 3.33
CA ASP A 137 18.67 17.66 4.59
C ASP A 137 18.23 16.85 5.81
N ARG A 138 16.98 16.38 5.84
CA ARG A 138 16.47 15.62 6.99
C ARG A 138 17.10 14.23 7.10
N ILE A 139 17.35 13.57 5.97
CA ILE A 139 18.03 12.27 5.95
C ILE A 139 19.50 12.46 6.36
N GLN A 140 20.22 13.36 5.71
CA GLN A 140 21.68 13.48 5.86
C GLN A 140 22.10 14.24 7.12
N ASN A 141 21.42 15.34 7.46
CA ASN A 141 21.85 16.24 8.54
C ASN A 141 21.05 16.03 9.84
N ARG A 142 19.82 15.51 9.76
CA ARG A 142 18.96 15.27 10.95
C ARG A 142 18.82 13.80 11.33
N ASN A 143 19.51 12.90 10.61
CA ASN A 143 19.55 11.46 10.86
C ASN A 143 18.15 10.82 10.92
N GLU A 144 17.25 11.25 10.04
CA GLU A 144 15.92 10.68 9.91
C GLU A 144 15.93 9.51 8.92
N ASN A 145 15.50 8.33 9.38
CA ASN A 145 15.53 7.09 8.60
C ASN A 145 14.23 6.90 7.80
N PHE A 146 14.09 7.62 6.69
CA PHE A 146 13.05 7.39 5.70
C PHE A 146 13.62 7.28 4.29
N LYS A 147 12.86 6.63 3.41
CA LYS A 147 13.11 6.59 1.97
C LYS A 147 11.95 7.23 1.24
N TYR A 148 12.24 7.77 0.06
CA TYR A 148 11.20 8.34 -0.78
C TYR A 148 11.50 8.16 -2.26
N LEU A 149 10.45 8.16 -3.08
CA LEU A 149 10.55 8.18 -4.53
C LEU A 149 9.46 9.10 -5.08
N LEU A 150 9.89 10.09 -5.87
CA LEU A 150 8.99 10.93 -6.65
C LEU A 150 8.80 10.31 -8.04
N THR A 151 7.55 10.10 -8.42
CA THR A 151 7.14 9.76 -9.78
C THR A 151 6.39 10.95 -10.40
N SER A 152 5.78 10.76 -11.58
CA SER A 152 5.01 11.83 -12.22
C SER A 152 3.73 12.18 -11.47
N ASN A 153 3.06 11.19 -10.89
CA ASN A 153 1.76 11.35 -10.20
C ASN A 153 1.83 11.10 -8.70
N PHE A 154 2.86 10.39 -8.21
CA PHE A 154 2.94 9.94 -6.84
C PHE A 154 4.22 10.40 -6.17
N PHE A 155 4.12 10.64 -4.88
CA PHE A 155 5.29 10.65 -4.01
C PHE A 155 5.14 9.50 -3.02
N ILE A 156 6.01 8.51 -3.16
CA ILE A 156 6.02 7.30 -2.34
C ILE A 156 6.98 7.55 -1.19
N PHE A 157 6.49 7.45 0.03
CA PHE A 157 7.26 7.69 1.25
C PHE A 157 7.25 6.43 2.10
N LYS A 158 8.43 5.86 2.37
CA LYS A 158 8.60 4.69 3.23
C LYS A 158 9.31 5.11 4.51
N PHE A 159 8.67 4.83 5.64
CA PHE A 159 9.25 5.03 6.97
C PHE A 159 9.09 3.75 7.76
N GLU A 160 10.22 3.21 8.23
CA GLU A 160 10.27 1.85 8.80
C GLU A 160 9.62 0.83 7.84
N GLN A 161 8.61 0.09 8.28
CA GLN A 161 7.86 -0.88 7.46
C GLN A 161 6.62 -0.28 6.78
N ASN A 162 6.29 0.99 7.05
CA ASN A 162 5.08 1.61 6.56
C ASN A 162 5.32 2.34 5.25
N VAL A 163 4.43 2.13 4.28
CA VAL A 163 4.44 2.82 3.00
C VAL A 163 3.28 3.81 2.98
N HIS A 164 3.57 5.05 2.64
CA HIS A 164 2.61 6.15 2.49
C HIS A 164 2.64 6.62 1.04
N ILE A 165 1.46 6.79 0.42
CA ILE A 165 1.33 7.22 -0.97
C ILE A 165 0.70 8.59 -1.00
N ILE A 166 1.46 9.58 -1.44
CA ILE A 166 0.97 10.93 -1.68
C ILE A 166 0.47 11.01 -3.12
N PHE A 167 -0.81 11.35 -3.27
CA PHE A 167 -1.45 11.61 -4.55
C PHE A 167 -1.27 13.09 -4.87
N ILE A 168 -0.31 13.42 -5.73
CA ILE A 168 0.21 14.78 -5.90
C ILE A 168 -0.89 15.73 -6.41
N ASN A 169 -1.67 15.27 -7.40
CA ASN A 169 -2.67 16.11 -8.05
C ASN A 169 -3.89 16.31 -7.14
N GLU A 170 -4.27 15.27 -6.42
CA GLU A 170 -5.43 15.20 -5.54
C GLU A 170 -5.16 15.77 -4.14
N LYS A 171 -3.88 16.00 -3.79
CA LYS A 171 -3.45 16.63 -2.53
C LYS A 171 -3.94 15.90 -1.27
N TYR A 172 -4.01 14.57 -1.34
CA TYR A 172 -4.23 13.71 -0.19
C TYR A 172 -3.16 12.61 -0.11
N VAL A 173 -3.11 11.93 1.03
CA VAL A 173 -2.13 10.87 1.31
C VAL A 173 -2.86 9.64 1.84
N LEU A 174 -2.58 8.50 1.23
CA LEU A 174 -2.87 7.18 1.78
C LEU A 174 -1.75 6.81 2.76
N CYS A 175 -2.05 6.81 4.05
CA CYS A 175 -1.14 6.46 5.11
C CYS A 175 -1.18 4.97 5.41
N ASN A 176 -0.01 4.35 5.56
CA ASN A 176 0.16 2.93 5.87
C ASN A 176 -0.68 2.04 4.94
N ALA A 177 -0.36 2.13 3.65
CA ALA A 177 -1.02 1.45 2.55
C ALA A 177 -0.95 -0.07 2.74
N ASN A 178 -2.11 -0.73 2.72
CA ASN A 178 -2.24 -2.15 3.04
C ASN A 178 -3.33 -2.84 2.21
N ARG A 179 -4.60 -2.51 2.43
CA ARG A 179 -5.74 -3.18 1.75
C ARG A 179 -6.24 -2.41 0.54
N GLU A 180 -5.82 -1.17 0.35
CA GLU A 180 -6.14 -0.44 -0.88
C GLU A 180 -5.54 -1.12 -2.11
N ASN A 181 -6.18 -0.89 -3.25
CA ASN A 181 -5.70 -1.38 -4.53
C ASN A 181 -4.56 -0.48 -5.03
N ILE A 182 -3.61 -1.09 -5.75
CA ILE A 182 -2.63 -0.35 -6.53
C ILE A 182 -3.33 0.13 -7.81
N THR A 183 -3.34 1.44 -8.03
CA THR A 183 -4.20 2.07 -9.05
C THR A 183 -3.67 1.95 -10.47
N ASP A 184 -2.36 1.88 -10.62
CA ASP A 184 -1.68 1.94 -11.90
C ASP A 184 -0.26 1.35 -11.82
N LEU A 185 0.32 1.09 -13.00
CA LEU A 185 1.64 0.46 -13.10
C LEU A 185 2.79 1.39 -12.68
N GLU A 186 2.60 2.72 -12.72
CA GLU A 186 3.60 3.69 -12.27
C GLU A 186 3.80 3.60 -10.76
N LEU A 187 2.69 3.53 -10.02
CA LEU A 187 2.71 3.30 -8.59
C LEU A 187 3.31 1.93 -8.25
N LEU A 188 2.95 0.88 -8.99
CA LEU A 188 3.50 -0.47 -8.80
C LEU A 188 5.02 -0.50 -8.93
N ILE A 189 5.57 -0.01 -10.07
CA ILE A 189 7.02 0.00 -10.29
C ILE A 189 7.73 0.90 -9.27
N GLY A 190 7.11 2.01 -8.87
CA GLY A 190 7.67 2.91 -7.87
C GLY A 190 7.85 2.24 -6.50
N ILE A 191 6.86 1.45 -6.06
CA ILE A 191 6.97 0.67 -4.81
C ILE A 191 8.08 -0.37 -4.95
N CYS A 192 8.11 -1.13 -6.06
CA CYS A 192 9.14 -2.15 -6.29
C CYS A 192 10.55 -1.55 -6.26
N ARG A 193 10.75 -0.36 -6.83
CA ARG A 193 12.04 0.35 -6.81
C ARG A 193 12.50 0.71 -5.40
N ILE A 194 11.63 1.30 -4.58
CA ILE A 194 11.97 1.64 -3.18
C ILE A 194 12.41 0.39 -2.41
N PHE A 195 11.71 -0.73 -2.60
CA PHE A 195 12.08 -1.98 -1.91
C PHE A 195 13.38 -2.57 -2.46
N ALA A 196 13.59 -2.53 -3.77
CA ALA A 196 14.84 -3.01 -4.37
C ALA A 196 16.06 -2.21 -3.89
N GLU A 197 15.97 -0.89 -3.87
CA GLU A 197 17.04 -0.03 -3.34
C GLU A 197 17.32 -0.24 -1.84
N GLU A 198 16.41 -0.85 -1.09
CA GLU A 198 16.58 -1.10 0.35
C GLU A 198 17.12 -2.48 0.67
N TYR A 199 16.58 -3.50 0.02
CA TYR A 199 16.80 -4.87 0.44
C TYR A 199 17.61 -5.66 -0.59
N PHE A 200 17.63 -5.25 -1.86
CA PHE A 200 18.19 -6.06 -2.93
C PHE A 200 18.56 -5.22 -4.18
N PRO A 201 19.59 -4.37 -4.10
CA PRO A 201 19.93 -3.43 -5.18
C PRO A 201 20.37 -4.11 -6.49
N GLU A 202 20.76 -5.39 -6.45
CA GLU A 202 21.16 -6.15 -7.64
C GLU A 202 19.99 -6.74 -8.44
N ILE A 203 18.75 -6.67 -7.93
CA ILE A 203 17.59 -7.25 -8.62
C ILE A 203 17.22 -6.43 -9.85
N ASN A 204 16.98 -7.15 -10.95
CA ASN A 204 16.56 -6.54 -12.20
C ASN A 204 15.05 -6.26 -12.17
N LEU A 205 14.70 -4.96 -12.26
CA LEU A 205 13.33 -4.49 -12.38
C LEU A 205 13.07 -4.02 -13.81
N LYS A 206 12.17 -4.70 -14.51
CA LYS A 206 11.76 -4.33 -15.87
C LYS A 206 10.32 -3.84 -15.88
N PHE A 207 10.14 -2.62 -16.35
CA PHE A 207 8.82 -2.02 -16.56
C PHE A 207 8.34 -2.34 -17.97
N VAL A 208 7.26 -3.12 -18.11
CA VAL A 208 6.62 -3.40 -19.40
C VAL A 208 5.37 -2.52 -19.51
N PRO A 209 5.41 -1.42 -20.29
CA PRO A 209 4.29 -0.49 -20.37
C PRO A 209 2.98 -1.20 -20.70
N SER A 210 1.91 -0.81 -20.01
CA SER A 210 0.55 -1.33 -20.20
C SER A 210 0.32 -2.82 -19.90
N LYS A 211 1.34 -3.58 -19.49
CA LYS A 211 1.19 -5.00 -19.14
C LYS A 211 1.46 -5.23 -17.65
N ASN A 212 2.72 -5.16 -17.25
CA ASN A 212 3.16 -5.61 -15.93
C ASN A 212 4.52 -5.01 -15.52
N VAL A 213 4.90 -5.30 -14.28
CA VAL A 213 6.24 -5.08 -13.74
C VAL A 213 6.88 -6.45 -13.55
N GLU A 214 8.03 -6.66 -14.18
CA GLU A 214 8.82 -7.88 -14.03
C GLU A 214 9.90 -7.66 -12.97
N ILE A 215 9.99 -8.60 -12.02
CA ILE A 215 11.05 -8.68 -11.03
C ILE A 215 11.81 -9.98 -11.24
N THR A 216 13.11 -9.89 -11.51
CA THR A 216 13.96 -11.06 -11.73
C THR A 216 14.95 -11.21 -10.58
N VAL A 217 14.88 -12.35 -9.91
CA VAL A 217 15.77 -12.75 -8.82
C VAL A 217 16.54 -13.99 -9.26
N MET A 218 17.79 -14.13 -8.83
CA MET A 218 18.59 -15.32 -9.11
C MET A 218 18.82 -16.13 -7.83
N VAL A 219 19.04 -17.43 -7.94
CA VAL A 219 19.57 -18.26 -6.85
C VAL A 219 20.86 -18.89 -7.38
N PRO A 220 22.02 -18.58 -6.78
CA PRO A 220 23.30 -19.09 -7.25
C PRO A 220 23.39 -20.62 -7.28
N TYR A 221 24.11 -21.18 -8.27
CA TYR A 221 24.28 -22.63 -8.40
C TYR A 221 24.95 -23.28 -7.17
N ASP A 222 25.92 -22.61 -6.54
CA ASP A 222 26.62 -23.12 -5.36
C ASP A 222 25.72 -23.25 -4.12
N VAL A 223 24.64 -22.47 -4.07
CA VAL A 223 23.55 -22.64 -3.12
C VAL A 223 22.69 -23.84 -3.52
N LEU A 224 22.24 -23.89 -4.78
CA LEU A 224 21.37 -24.96 -5.29
C LEU A 224 22.02 -26.34 -5.20
N SER A 225 23.32 -26.46 -5.47
CA SER A 225 24.05 -27.74 -5.44
C SER A 225 24.10 -28.33 -4.03
N LYS A 226 24.23 -27.49 -2.99
CA LYS A 226 24.22 -27.94 -1.58
C LYS A 226 22.87 -28.51 -1.16
N VAL A 227 21.80 -27.96 -1.72
CA VAL A 227 20.43 -28.40 -1.46
C VAL A 227 20.15 -29.74 -2.17
N ILE A 228 20.64 -29.93 -3.39
CA ILE A 228 20.38 -31.10 -4.25
C ILE A 228 21.05 -32.38 -3.73
N ASP A 229 22.21 -32.27 -3.07
CA ASP A 229 23.09 -33.42 -2.86
C ASP A 229 22.71 -34.37 -1.71
N ASN A 230 21.78 -34.05 -0.78
CA ASN A 230 21.39 -35.00 0.29
C ASN A 230 20.03 -34.68 0.99
N PRO A 231 18.90 -35.27 0.56
CA PRO A 231 17.62 -35.20 1.30
C PRO A 231 17.57 -36.08 2.57
N SER A 232 18.63 -36.85 2.83
CA SER A 232 18.73 -37.83 3.93
C SER A 232 19.66 -37.42 5.09
N GLU A 233 20.30 -36.25 5.00
CA GLU A 233 21.07 -35.67 6.12
C GLU A 233 20.20 -34.66 6.87
N GLU A 234 20.37 -34.55 8.19
CA GLU A 234 19.71 -33.50 9.00
C GLU A 234 19.95 -32.14 8.32
N PHE A 235 18.89 -31.33 8.16
CA PHE A 235 19.01 -30.01 7.51
C PHE A 235 20.10 -29.18 8.21
N ASN A 236 21.24 -29.03 7.54
CA ASN A 236 22.44 -28.44 8.13
C ASN A 236 22.34 -26.90 8.24
N SER A 237 21.34 -26.28 7.59
CA SER A 237 21.10 -24.84 7.66
C SER A 237 19.62 -24.48 7.53
N LYS A 238 19.25 -23.28 8.02
CA LYS A 238 17.90 -22.70 7.83
C LYS A 238 17.51 -22.54 6.36
N ALA A 239 18.50 -22.30 5.50
CA ALA A 239 18.32 -22.08 4.07
C ALA A 239 17.91 -23.39 3.35
N ASP A 240 18.45 -24.53 3.79
CA ASP A 240 18.08 -25.86 3.28
C ASP A 240 16.67 -26.26 3.72
N GLU A 241 16.33 -25.98 4.98
CA GLU A 241 14.99 -26.24 5.53
C GLU A 241 13.91 -25.42 4.79
N TYR A 242 14.18 -24.14 4.51
CA TYR A 242 13.28 -23.30 3.72
C TYR A 242 13.12 -23.81 2.29
N PHE A 243 14.22 -24.13 1.59
CA PHE A 243 14.15 -24.57 0.20
C PHE A 243 13.31 -25.84 0.02
N TRP A 244 13.52 -26.84 0.88
CA TRP A 244 12.84 -28.12 0.75
C TRP A 244 11.40 -28.11 1.23
N ASN A 245 11.09 -27.33 2.27
CA ASN A 245 9.77 -27.41 2.92
C ASN A 245 8.83 -26.25 2.56
N ILE A 246 9.36 -25.06 2.26
CA ILE A 246 8.56 -23.82 2.19
C ILE A 246 8.57 -23.21 0.78
N PHE A 247 9.71 -23.24 0.08
CA PHE A 247 9.88 -22.57 -1.21
C PHE A 247 8.80 -22.93 -2.25
N TRP A 248 8.44 -24.21 -2.35
CA TRP A 248 7.38 -24.66 -3.27
C TRP A 248 5.98 -24.14 -2.87
N GLU A 249 5.69 -24.06 -1.57
CA GLU A 249 4.43 -23.50 -1.07
C GLU A 249 4.35 -21.99 -1.33
N ASP A 250 5.47 -21.29 -1.17
CA ASP A 250 5.59 -19.87 -1.49
C ASP A 250 5.38 -19.63 -2.99
N LEU A 251 6.07 -20.38 -3.87
CA LEU A 251 5.86 -20.28 -5.32
C LEU A 251 4.39 -20.54 -5.70
N ASN A 252 3.77 -21.58 -5.15
CA ASN A 252 2.36 -21.88 -5.39
C ASN A 252 1.46 -20.73 -4.90
N THR A 253 1.76 -20.15 -3.74
CA THR A 253 1.04 -18.99 -3.20
C THR A 253 1.17 -17.77 -4.12
N LEU A 254 2.36 -17.52 -4.67
CA LEU A 254 2.62 -16.42 -5.58
C LEU A 254 1.87 -16.54 -6.91
N THR A 255 1.53 -17.74 -7.37
CA THR A 255 0.70 -17.92 -8.58
C THR A 255 -0.67 -17.25 -8.46
N ASN A 256 -1.16 -17.01 -7.24
CA ASN A 256 -2.40 -16.29 -7.01
C ASN A 256 -2.27 -14.77 -7.27
N TYR A 257 -1.06 -14.22 -7.21
CA TYR A 257 -0.81 -12.78 -7.23
C TYR A 257 -0.01 -12.33 -8.47
N CYS A 258 0.93 -13.14 -8.95
CA CYS A 258 1.70 -12.90 -10.16
C CYS A 258 0.90 -13.36 -11.39
N GLU A 259 0.94 -12.59 -12.46
CA GLU A 259 0.34 -12.96 -13.76
C GLU A 259 1.04 -14.20 -14.34
N GLU A 260 2.37 -14.19 -14.32
CA GLU A 260 3.24 -15.27 -14.78
C GLU A 260 4.44 -15.42 -13.82
N ILE A 261 4.92 -16.64 -13.66
CA ILE A 261 6.16 -16.96 -12.94
C ILE A 261 6.99 -17.84 -13.88
N HIS A 262 8.19 -17.37 -14.23
CA HIS A 262 9.12 -18.11 -15.08
C HIS A 262 10.31 -18.57 -14.25
N LEU A 263 10.63 -19.86 -14.35
CA LEU A 263 11.79 -20.49 -13.71
C LEU A 263 12.71 -21.01 -14.81
N GLN A 264 13.95 -20.53 -14.86
CA GLN A 264 14.92 -20.91 -15.89
C GLN A 264 16.30 -21.10 -15.26
N MET A 265 17.12 -22.00 -15.83
CA MET A 265 18.52 -22.09 -15.48
C MET A 265 19.34 -21.25 -16.44
N ASP A 266 20.20 -20.38 -15.91
CA ASP A 266 21.14 -19.61 -16.73
C ASP A 266 22.32 -20.47 -17.21
N LYS A 267 23.26 -19.86 -17.95
CA LYS A 267 24.45 -20.56 -18.46
C LYS A 267 25.39 -21.07 -17.36
N ASN A 268 25.30 -20.48 -16.16
CA ASN A 268 26.09 -20.83 -14.99
C ASN A 268 25.32 -21.77 -14.05
N GLN A 269 24.16 -22.30 -14.48
CA GLN A 269 23.26 -23.14 -13.69
C GLN A 269 22.63 -22.44 -12.47
N ASN A 270 22.63 -21.10 -12.45
CA ASN A 270 21.85 -20.34 -11.48
C ASN A 270 20.36 -20.44 -11.84
N LEU A 271 19.50 -20.54 -10.82
CA LEU A 271 18.05 -20.49 -11.02
C LEU A 271 17.60 -19.03 -11.12
N GLU A 272 17.14 -18.63 -12.29
CA GLU A 272 16.50 -17.35 -12.54
C GLU A 272 14.98 -17.47 -12.32
N ILE A 273 14.47 -16.67 -11.41
CA ILE A 273 13.04 -16.58 -11.06
C ILE A 273 12.54 -15.21 -11.51
N THR A 274 11.71 -15.19 -12.55
CA THR A 274 11.09 -13.95 -13.04
C THR A 274 9.60 -13.92 -12.68
N LEU A 275 9.23 -12.92 -11.88
CA LEU A 275 7.86 -12.67 -11.42
C LEU A 275 7.23 -11.54 -12.24
N SER A 276 6.18 -11.84 -13.00
CA SER A 276 5.41 -10.83 -13.73
C SER A 276 4.21 -10.36 -12.89
N ILE A 277 4.21 -9.11 -12.47
CA ILE A 277 3.22 -8.54 -11.54
C ILE A 277 2.33 -7.53 -12.28
N SER A 278 1.04 -7.81 -12.37
CA SER A 278 0.04 -6.93 -13.00
C SER A 278 -0.83 -6.24 -11.95
N LEU A 279 -1.69 -5.30 -12.37
CA LEU A 279 -2.66 -4.66 -11.46
C LEU A 279 -3.82 -5.57 -11.06
N LEU A 280 -3.94 -6.75 -11.68
CA LEU A 280 -4.94 -7.76 -11.38
C LEU A 280 -4.24 -9.04 -10.91
N THR A 281 -4.80 -9.65 -9.88
CA THR A 281 -4.37 -10.95 -9.37
C THR A 281 -5.03 -12.09 -10.18
N ASN A 282 -4.58 -13.32 -9.99
CA ASN A 282 -5.22 -14.51 -10.59
C ASN A 282 -6.43 -15.00 -9.80
N ASN A 283 -6.73 -14.38 -8.65
CA ASN A 283 -7.94 -14.64 -7.88
C ASN A 283 -9.16 -14.02 -8.55
N TYR A 284 -10.31 -14.69 -8.40
CA TYR A 284 -11.60 -14.21 -8.87
C TYR A 284 -12.51 -13.89 -7.69
N SER A 285 -13.28 -12.81 -7.82
CA SER A 285 -14.34 -12.45 -6.89
C SER A 285 -15.64 -13.19 -7.21
N ASP A 286 -16.62 -13.14 -6.31
CA ASP A 286 -17.91 -13.83 -6.44
C ASP A 286 -18.68 -13.45 -7.71
N ASP A 287 -18.40 -12.27 -8.30
CA ASP A 287 -19.00 -11.82 -9.56
C ASP A 287 -18.21 -12.25 -10.82
N GLY A 288 -17.21 -13.12 -10.65
CA GLY A 288 -16.41 -13.68 -11.73
C GLY A 288 -15.32 -12.75 -12.28
N LYS A 289 -15.05 -11.62 -11.63
CA LYS A 289 -13.98 -10.69 -12.05
C LYS A 289 -12.68 -10.94 -11.30
N ARG A 290 -11.55 -10.76 -11.99
CA ARG A 290 -10.22 -10.78 -11.37
C ARG A 290 -10.13 -9.71 -10.27
N VAL A 291 -9.57 -10.10 -9.13
CA VAL A 291 -9.41 -9.22 -7.97
C VAL A 291 -8.23 -8.29 -8.20
N PRO A 292 -8.36 -6.97 -7.97
CA PRO A 292 -7.24 -6.04 -8.07
C PRO A 292 -6.10 -6.35 -7.09
N LEU A 293 -4.87 -6.09 -7.51
CA LEU A 293 -3.69 -6.21 -6.65
C LEU A 293 -3.72 -5.13 -5.56
N ARG A 294 -3.58 -5.55 -4.30
CA ARG A 294 -3.50 -4.65 -3.15
C ARG A 294 -2.07 -4.53 -2.62
N PHE A 295 -1.79 -3.47 -1.86
CA PHE A 295 -0.46 -3.26 -1.25
C PHE A 295 0.00 -4.45 -0.40
N ARG A 296 -0.89 -5.10 0.34
CA ARG A 296 -0.57 -6.29 1.14
C ARG A 296 -0.20 -7.50 0.29
N ASP A 297 -0.83 -7.62 -0.88
CA ASP A 297 -0.59 -8.73 -1.80
C ASP A 297 0.81 -8.53 -2.41
N LEU A 298 1.15 -7.30 -2.80
CA LEU A 298 2.51 -6.92 -3.21
C LEU A 298 3.55 -7.14 -2.10
N ARG A 299 3.22 -6.84 -0.83
CA ARG A 299 4.12 -7.09 0.30
C ARG A 299 4.47 -8.57 0.45
N LEU A 300 3.54 -9.49 0.15
CA LEU A 300 3.85 -10.92 0.15
C LEU A 300 4.88 -11.27 -0.92
N ILE A 301 4.70 -10.72 -2.14
CA ILE A 301 5.67 -10.90 -3.24
C ILE A 301 7.05 -10.37 -2.85
N LEU A 302 7.11 -9.16 -2.29
CA LEU A 302 8.38 -8.52 -1.88
C LEU A 302 9.02 -9.24 -0.68
N ASN A 303 8.24 -9.80 0.24
CA ASN A 303 8.75 -10.60 1.34
C ASN A 303 9.41 -11.88 0.83
N PHE A 304 8.78 -12.57 -0.14
CA PHE A 304 9.39 -13.74 -0.79
C PHE A 304 10.74 -13.36 -1.41
N ILE A 305 10.78 -12.27 -2.18
CA ILE A 305 12.03 -11.79 -2.80
C ILE A 305 13.10 -11.49 -1.74
N THR A 306 12.70 -10.83 -0.64
CA THR A 306 13.60 -10.51 0.48
C THR A 306 14.13 -11.78 1.14
N GLN A 307 13.29 -12.81 1.31
CA GLN A 307 13.70 -14.09 1.88
C GLN A 307 14.73 -14.78 0.99
N ILE A 308 14.46 -14.89 -0.32
CA ILE A 308 15.40 -15.46 -1.30
C ILE A 308 16.74 -14.72 -1.25
N TYR A 309 16.69 -13.39 -1.24
CA TYR A 309 17.91 -12.59 -1.19
C TYR A 309 18.69 -12.77 0.13
N THR A 310 18.00 -12.73 1.26
CA THR A 310 18.64 -12.81 2.59
C THR A 310 19.23 -14.19 2.83
N ASP A 311 18.54 -15.26 2.44
CA ASP A 311 18.98 -16.62 2.72
C ASP A 311 20.06 -17.11 1.74
N TYR A 312 20.07 -16.60 0.50
CA TYR A 312 20.88 -17.16 -0.57
C TYR A 312 21.88 -16.21 -1.23
N PHE A 313 21.72 -14.89 -1.08
CA PHE A 313 22.66 -13.90 -1.63
C PHE A 313 23.52 -13.23 -0.57
N ILE A 314 22.97 -12.99 0.63
CA ILE A 314 23.78 -12.54 1.77
C ILE A 314 24.55 -13.73 2.31
N VAL A 315 25.64 -14.09 1.63
CA VAL A 315 26.72 -14.86 2.23
C VAL A 315 27.19 -14.03 3.43
N TRP A 316 27.09 -14.59 4.64
CA TRP A 316 27.74 -14.02 5.81
C TRP A 316 29.25 -13.95 5.51
N VAL A 317 29.72 -12.77 5.11
CA VAL A 317 31.15 -12.45 5.00
C VAL A 317 31.72 -12.24 6.39
#